data_AF-X1UEL3-F1
#
_entry.id   AF-X1UEL3-F1
#
_cell.length_a   1.000
_cell.length_b   1.000
_cell.length_c   1.000
_cell.angle_alpha   90.00
_cell.angle_beta   90.00
_cell.angle_gamma   90.00
#
_symmetry.space_group_name_H-M   'P 1'
#
loop_
_entity.id
_entity.type
_entity.pdbx_description
1 polymer ?
#
loop_
_entity_poly.entity_id
_entity_poly.type
_entity_poly.pdbx_seq_one_letter_code
_entity_poly.pdbx_strand_id
1 'polypeptide(L)' 'MWELKLSRILREILVAGSKQDWDRIIELAQELEELAKECRDGKFREDDGQ' A
#
# COMPACT_ATOMS: atom_id res chain seq x y z
N MET A 1 -11.76 -2.22 1.47
CA MET A 1 -10.94 -1.61 2.54
C MET A 1 -9.48 -1.45 2.10
N TRP A 2 -9.15 -0.33 1.47
CA TRP A 2 -7.79 0.05 1.02
C TRP A 2 -6.86 0.35 2.21
N GLU A 3 -7.45 0.71 3.35
CA GLU A 3 -6.80 0.99 4.63
C GLU A 3 -6.02 -0.22 5.16
N LEU A 4 -6.55 -1.44 4.98
CA LEU A 4 -5.87 -2.67 5.36
C LEU A 4 -4.66 -2.94 4.46
N LYS A 5 -4.79 -2.69 3.14
CA LYS A 5 -3.68 -2.79 2.19
C LYS A 5 -2.59 -1.76 2.50
N LEU A 6 -2.97 -0.51 2.74
CA LEU A 6 -2.02 0.55 3.13
C LEU A 6 -1.28 0.18 4.41
N SER A 7 -2.00 -0.27 5.43
CA SER A 7 -1.41 -0.67 6.72
C SER A 7 -0.44 -1.84 6.56
N ARG A 8 -0.71 -2.77 5.63
CA ARG A 8 0.19 -3.89 5.29
C ARG A 8 1.49 -3.35 4.66
N ILE A 9 1.37 -2.54 3.62
CA ILE A 9 2.50 -1.99 2.86
C ILE A 9 3.43 -1.20 3.80
N LEU A 10 2.88 -0.30 4.63
CA LEU A 10 3.68 0.51 5.55
C LEU A 10 4.45 -0.34 6.58
N ARG A 11 3.83 -1.41 7.11
CA ARG A 11 4.53 -2.34 8.01
C ARG A 11 5.67 -3.07 7.32
N GLU A 12 5.47 -3.50 6.08
CA GLU A 12 6.49 -4.21 5.31
C GLU A 12 7.67 -3.29 4.95
N ILE A 13 7.42 -2.01 4.66
CA ILE A 13 8.48 -1.02 4.42
C ILE A 13 9.37 -0.87 5.66
N LEU A 14 8.78 -0.83 6.87
CA LEU A 14 9.55 -0.76 8.12
C LEU A 14 10.43 -2.00 8.32
N VAL A 15 9.89 -3.19 8.02
CA VAL A 15 10.64 -4.45 8.12
C VAL A 15 11.78 -4.50 7.09
N ALA A 16 11.51 -4.16 5.84
CA ALA A 16 12.53 -4.11 4.79
C ALA A 16 13.61 -3.06 5.09
N GLY A 17 13.22 -1.88 5.58
CA GLY A 17 14.10 -0.82 6.04
C GLY A 17 15.04 -1.26 7.17
N SER A 18 14.54 -2.04 8.12
CA SER A 18 15.37 -2.59 9.21
C SER A 18 16.49 -3.53 8.72
N LYS A 19 16.32 -4.11 7.53
CA LYS A 19 17.27 -5.02 6.88
C LYS A 19 18.07 -4.36 5.76
N GLN A 20 17.83 -3.07 5.48
CA GLN A 20 18.36 -2.37 4.31
C GLN A 20 18.06 -3.10 2.99
N ASP A 21 16.91 -3.76 2.92
CA ASP A 21 16.45 -4.48 1.73
C ASP A 21 15.86 -3.48 0.72
N TRP A 22 16.74 -2.82 -0.03
CA TRP A 22 16.38 -1.75 -0.95
C TRP A 22 15.49 -2.24 -2.10
N ASP A 23 15.73 -3.45 -2.59
CA ASP A 23 14.90 -4.04 -3.65
C ASP A 23 13.46 -4.20 -3.16
N ARG A 24 13.27 -4.74 -1.95
CA ARG A 24 11.93 -4.89 -1.36
C ARG A 24 11.27 -3.54 -1.06
N ILE A 25 12.04 -2.53 -0.66
CA ILE A 25 11.50 -1.16 -0.44
C ILE A 25 10.99 -0.57 -1.75
N ILE A 26 11.70 -0.76 -2.86
CA ILE A 26 11.29 -0.26 -4.18
C ILE A 26 10.00 -0.94 -4.64
N GLU A 27 9.89 -2.26 -4.49
CA GLU A 27 8.66 -3.01 -4.81
C GLU A 27 7.46 -2.48 -4.01
N LEU A 28 7.63 -2.31 -2.69
CA LEU A 28 6.56 -1.82 -1.82
C LEU A 28 6.17 -0.36 -2.12
N ALA A 29 7.12 0.46 -2.55
CA ALA A 29 6.86 1.83 -2.98
C ALA A 29 6.02 1.87 -4.28
N GLN A 30 6.27 0.95 -5.22
CA GLN A 30 5.45 0.80 -6.42
C GLN A 30 4.02 0.34 -6.08
N GLU A 31 3.87 -0.64 -5.19
CA GLU A 31 2.55 -1.09 -4.72
C GLU A 31 1.80 0.04 -4.01
N LEU A 32 2.50 0.88 -3.25
CA LEU A 32 1.90 2.07 -2.62
C LEU A 32 1.42 3.09 -3.66
N GLU A 33 2.18 3.31 -4.74
CA GLU A 33 1.79 4.20 -5.83
C GLU A 33 0.55 3.68 -6.56
N GLU A 34 0.48 2.38 -6.82
CA GLU A 34 -0.70 1.73 -7.41
C GLU A 34 -1.93 1.89 -6.51
N LEU A 35 -1.79 1.63 -5.22
CA LEU A 35 -2.88 1.82 -4.25
C LEU A 35 -3.37 3.29 -4.24
N ALA A 36 -2.44 4.26 -4.31
CA ALA A 36 -2.79 5.67 -4.38
C ALA A 36 -3.53 6.04 -5.67
N LYS A 37 -3.16 5.43 -6.81
CA LYS A 37 -3.88 5.58 -8.08
C LYS A 37 -5.28 4.98 -7.99
N GLU A 38 -5.42 3.78 -7.43
CA GLU A 38 -6.72 3.13 -7.21
C GLU A 38 -7.67 3.96 -6.32
N CYS A 39 -7.14 4.58 -5.26
CA CYS A 39 -7.91 5.51 -4.41
C CYS A 39 -8.31 6.78 -5.18
N ARG A 40 -7.40 7.36 -5.97
CA ARG A 40 -7.66 8.57 -6.77
C ARG A 40 -8.70 8.35 -7.85
N ASP A 41 -8.64 7.22 -8.55
CA ASP A 41 -9.54 6.89 -9.66
C ASP A 41 -10.94 6.45 -9.17
N GLY A 42 -11.18 6.49 -7.85
CA GLY A 42 -12.45 6.11 -7.25
C GLY A 42 -12.75 4.62 -7.42
N LYS A 43 -11.75 3.76 -7.65
CA LYS A 43 -11.96 2.30 -7.72
C LYS A 43 -12.38 1.70 -6.38
N PHE A 44 -12.07 2.38 -5.29
CA PHE A 44 -12.64 2.11 -3.98
C PHE A 44 -13.87 3.01 -3.76
N ARG A 45 -14.94 2.81 -4.55
CA ARG A 45 -16.26 3.28 -4.07
C ARG A 45 -16.58 2.44 -2.85
N GLU A 46 -16.82 3.10 -1.73
CA GLU A 46 -17.44 2.51 -0.55
C GLU A 46 -18.76 1.87 -0.98
N ASP A 47 -18.75 0.56 -1.13
CA ASP A 47 -19.94 -0.26 -0.90
C ASP A 47 -19.75 -0.93 0.46
N ASP A 48 -19.43 -0.11 1.47
CA ASP A 48 -19.36 -0.52 2.86
C ASP A 48 -20.68 -0.10 3.52
N GLY A 49 -21.71 -0.91 3.26
CA GLY A 49 -22.86 -1.07 4.16
C GLY A 49 -24.09 -0.22 3.86
N GLN A 50 -24.98 -0.75 3.01
CA GLN A 50 -26.42 -0.54 3.17
C GLN A 50 -27.15 -1.89 3.22
#